data_AF-A0A351ASR8-F1
#
_entry.id   AF-A0A351ASR8-F1
#
_cell.length_a   1.000
_cell.length_b   1.000
_cell.length_c   1.000
_cell.angle_alpha   90.00
_cell.angle_beta   90.00
_cell.angle_gamma   90.00
#
_symmetry.space_group_name_H-M   'P 1'
#
loop_
_entity.id
_entity.type
_entity.pdbx_description
1 polymer ?
#
loop_
_entity_poly.entity_id
_entity_poly.type
_entity_poly.pdbx_seq_one_letter_code
_entity_poly.pdbx_strand_id
1 'polypeptide(L)'
;MEEINGMLTEQEIKVADVCLQKALSLGADKVRITLNKSLMELFGTLNGELDKVNHCLDRSISVCLFVDGKFGSFSTNRLVESELDDFLKKA
;
A
#
# COMPACT_ATOMS: atom_id res chain seq x y z
N MET A 1 -6.05 -5.61 -22.26
CA MET A 1 -6.18 -4.88 -20.98
C MET A 1 -6.00 -5.91 -19.89
N GLU A 2 -5.07 -5.67 -18.97
CA GLU A 2 -4.87 -6.56 -17.83
C GLU A 2 -6.08 -6.43 -16.90
N GLU A 3 -6.69 -7.55 -16.52
CA GLU A 3 -7.91 -7.58 -15.74
C GLU A 3 -7.61 -7.17 -14.29
N ILE A 4 -8.07 -5.98 -13.89
CA ILE A 4 -7.89 -5.50 -12.52
C ILE A 4 -8.96 -6.16 -11.66
N ASN A 5 -8.62 -7.23 -10.95
CA ASN A 5 -9.55 -8.03 -10.13
C ASN A 5 -9.40 -7.79 -8.62
N GLY A 6 -8.70 -6.73 -8.21
CA GLY A 6 -8.43 -6.42 -6.79
C GLY A 6 -7.37 -7.30 -6.12
N MET A 7 -6.86 -8.34 -6.78
CA MET A 7 -5.82 -9.21 -6.23
C MET A 7 -4.43 -8.57 -6.33
N LEU A 8 -3.58 -8.80 -5.34
CA LEU A 8 -2.17 -8.41 -5.37
C LEU A 8 -1.42 -9.26 -6.41
N THR A 9 -0.61 -8.62 -7.25
CA THR A 9 0.29 -9.34 -8.17
C THR A 9 1.58 -9.77 -7.48
N GLU A 10 2.32 -10.69 -8.09
CA GLU A 10 3.64 -11.11 -7.59
C GLU A 10 4.62 -9.93 -7.50
N GLN A 11 4.60 -9.01 -8.48
CA GLN A 11 5.42 -7.81 -8.44
C GLN A 11 5.06 -6.90 -7.26
N GLU A 12 3.77 -6.75 -6.92
CA GLU A 12 3.34 -5.96 -5.77
C GLU A 12 3.79 -6.58 -4.45
N ILE A 13 3.66 -7.90 -4.32
CA ILE A 13 4.13 -8.64 -3.13
C ILE A 13 5.65 -8.47 -2.99
N LYS A 14 6.39 -8.57 -4.10
CA LYS A 14 7.84 -8.37 -4.12
C LYS A 14 8.25 -6.97 -3.65
N VAL A 15 7.46 -5.93 -3.95
CA VAL A 15 7.72 -4.57 -3.44
C VAL A 15 7.65 -4.54 -1.91
N ALA A 16 6.68 -5.25 -1.30
CA ALA A 16 6.60 -5.35 0.16
C ALA A 16 7.83 -6.04 0.77
N ASP A 17 8.34 -7.10 0.14
CA ASP A 17 9.57 -7.79 0.56
C ASP A 17 10.78 -6.87 0.48
N VAL A 18 10.93 -6.14 -0.63
CA VAL A 18 12.03 -5.16 -0.82
C VAL A 18 11.95 -4.08 0.25
N CYS A 19 10.76 -3.54 0.54
CA CYS A 19 10.58 -2.54 1.60
C CYS A 19 10.97 -3.08 2.98
N LEU A 20 10.58 -4.32 3.30
CA LEU A 20 10.94 -4.96 4.56
C LEU A 20 12.47 -5.07 4.69
N GLN A 21 13.13 -5.65 3.69
CA GLN A 21 14.60 -5.82 3.70
C GLN A 21 15.32 -4.48 3.79
N LYS A 22 14.81 -3.48 3.06
CA LYS A 22 15.40 -2.15 3.06
C LYS A 22 15.27 -1.47 4.42
N ALA A 23 14.10 -1.51 5.04
CA ALA A 23 13.89 -0.95 6.37
C ALA A 23 14.80 -1.60 7.43
N LEU A 24 14.99 -2.92 7.38
CA LEU A 24 15.95 -3.62 8.24
C LEU A 24 17.39 -3.14 7.97
N SER A 25 17.78 -3.00 6.70
CA SER A 25 19.12 -2.51 6.32
C SER A 25 19.40 -1.06 6.74
N LEU A 26 18.36 -0.25 6.94
CA LEU A 26 18.43 1.13 7.41
C LEU A 26 18.51 1.24 8.94
N GLY A 27 18.46 0.12 9.66
CA GLY A 27 18.66 0.09 11.12
C GLY A 27 17.41 -0.22 11.94
N ALA A 28 16.30 -0.64 11.33
CA ALA A 28 15.16 -1.10 12.10
C ALA A 28 15.42 -2.47 12.74
N ASP A 29 15.10 -2.62 14.04
CA ASP A 29 15.20 -3.88 14.77
C ASP A 29 14.15 -4.89 14.29
N LYS A 30 12.93 -4.39 14.07
CA LYS A 30 11.80 -5.15 13.56
C LYS A 30 10.98 -4.28 12.63
N VAL A 31 10.33 -4.92 11.67
CA VAL A 31 9.48 -4.25 10.68
C VAL A 31 8.22 -5.07 10.48
N ARG A 32 7.08 -4.40 10.38
CA ARG A 32 5.83 -5.00 9.86
C ARG A 32 5.38 -4.20 8.65
N ILE A 33 5.17 -4.90 7.56
CA ILE A 33 4.61 -4.34 6.33
C ILE A 33 3.16 -4.81 6.19
N THR A 34 2.27 -3.91 5.79
CA THR A 34 0.91 -4.23 5.35
C THR A 34 0.73 -3.65 3.95
N LEU A 35 0.46 -4.52 2.98
CA LEU A 35 0.14 -4.13 1.61
C LEU A 35 -1.36 -4.31 1.41
N ASN A 36 -2.04 -3.27 0.93
CA ASN A 36 -3.48 -3.26 0.71
C ASN A 36 -3.77 -2.92 -0.75
N LYS A 37 -4.73 -3.64 -1.32
CA LYS A 37 -5.32 -3.36 -2.63
C LYS A 37 -6.82 -3.61 -2.53
N SER A 38 -7.60 -2.63 -2.96
CA SER A 38 -9.06 -2.68 -2.92
C SER A 38 -9.61 -2.26 -4.27
N LEU A 39 -10.55 -3.03 -4.77
CA LEU A 39 -11.36 -2.68 -5.94
C LEU A 39 -12.81 -2.60 -5.48
N MET A 40 -13.45 -1.47 -5.72
CA MET A 40 -14.82 -1.22 -5.31
C MET A 40 -15.61 -0.58 -6.43
N GLU A 41 -16.84 -1.05 -6.60
CA GLU A 41 -17.83 -0.42 -7.47
C GLU A 41 -19.00 0.05 -6.60
N LEU A 42 -19.38 1.32 -6.73
CA LEU A 42 -20.53 1.88 -6.03
C LEU A 42 -21.54 2.40 -7.03
N PHE A 43 -22.77 1.92 -6.89
CA PHE A 43 -23.93 2.33 -7.68
C PHE A 43 -24.88 3.13 -6.76
N GLY A 44 -24.98 4.43 -7.00
CA GLY A 44 -25.92 5.32 -6.34
C GLY A 44 -27.19 5.46 -7.16
N THR A 45 -28.34 5.33 -6.51
CA THR A 45 -29.66 5.52 -7.14
C THR A 45 -30.38 6.71 -6.53
N LEU A 46 -31.10 7.47 -7.35
CA LEU A 46 -31.96 8.57 -6.92
C LEU A 46 -33.29 8.49 -7.66
N ASN A 47 -34.40 8.62 -6.94
CA ASN A 47 -35.77 8.53 -7.49
C ASN A 47 -36.06 7.23 -8.27
N GLY A 48 -35.44 6.11 -7.88
CA GLY A 48 -35.63 4.81 -8.54
C GLY A 48 -34.82 4.63 -9.82
N GLU A 49 -34.02 5.63 -10.21
CA GLU A 49 -33.12 5.58 -11.36
C GLU A 49 -31.65 5.53 -10.90
N LEU A 50 -30.78 5.01 -11.77
CA LEU A 50 -29.33 5.06 -11.55
C LEU A 50 -28.86 6.51 -11.67
N ASP A 51 -28.25 7.03 -10.61
CA ASP A 51 -27.77 8.41 -10.53
C ASP A 51 -26.26 8.48 -10.72
N LYS A 52 -25.51 7.60 -10.04
CA LYS A 52 -24.04 7.66 -10.02
C LYS A 52 -23.41 6.28 -10.04
N VAL A 53 -22.34 6.14 -10.82
CA VAL A 53 -21.45 4.97 -10.77
C VAL A 53 -20.05 5.45 -10.41
N ASN A 54 -19.42 4.82 -9.42
CA ASN A 54 -18.02 5.06 -9.07
C ASN A 54 -17.26 3.74 -9.18
N HIS A 55 -16.12 3.77 -9.85
CA HIS A 55 -15.13 2.69 -9.85
C HIS A 55 -13.90 3.18 -9.09
N CYS A 56 -13.59 2.52 -7.98
CA CYS A 56 -12.49 2.89 -7.09
C CYS A 56 -11.45 1.77 -7.09
N LEU A 57 -10.21 2.12 -7.39
CA LEU A 57 -9.05 1.25 -7.21
C LEU A 57 -8.09 1.93 -6.23
N ASP A 58 -7.92 1.33 -5.07
CA ASP A 58 -7.02 1.80 -4.04
C ASP A 58 -5.86 0.83 -3.85
N ARG A 59 -4.66 1.40 -3.64
CA ARG A 59 -3.43 0.68 -3.32
C ARG A 59 -2.68 1.45 -2.25
N SER A 60 -2.21 0.75 -1.22
CA SER A 60 -1.38 1.37 -0.20
C SER A 60 -0.43 0.38 0.46
N ILE A 61 0.69 0.91 0.96
CA ILE A 61 1.62 0.20 1.82
C ILE A 61 1.73 0.95 3.14
N SER A 62 1.66 0.20 4.24
CA SER A 62 1.93 0.71 5.59
C SER A 62 3.15 -0.01 6.15
N VAL A 63 4.04 0.79 6.76
CA VAL A 63 5.31 0.36 7.34
C VAL A 63 5.32 0.72 8.81
N CYS A 64 5.36 -0.30 9.65
CA CYS A 64 5.55 -0.17 11.09
C CYS A 64 7.02 -0.50 11.41
N LEU A 65 7.75 0.46 11.97
CA LEU A 65 9.16 0.34 12.33
C LEU A 65 9.30 0.26 13.85
N PHE A 66 10.21 -0.60 14.29
CA PHE A 66 10.65 -0.69 15.67
C PHE A 66 12.16 -0.44 15.70
N VAL A 67 12.58 0.67 16.32
CA VAL A 67 13.98 1.14 16.31
C VAL A 67 14.37 1.58 17.72
N ASP A 68 15.37 0.95 18.32
CA ASP A 68 15.88 1.26 19.67
C ASP A 68 14.75 1.32 20.72
N GLY A 69 13.80 0.39 20.63
CA GLY A 69 12.63 0.33 21.51
C GLY A 69 11.53 1.36 21.24
N LYS A 70 11.66 2.20 20.19
CA LYS A 70 10.64 3.14 19.73
C LYS A 70 9.79 2.53 18.62
N PHE A 71 8.56 3.03 18.46
CA PHE A 71 7.63 2.61 17.43
C PHE A 71 7.24 3.79 16.54
N GLY A 72 7.25 3.57 15.22
CA GLY A 72 6.75 4.51 14.21
C GLY A 72 5.87 3.79 13.18
N SER A 73 4.83 4.47 12.71
CA SER A 73 3.91 3.93 11.70
C SER A 73 3.73 4.94 10.58
N PHE A 74 4.05 4.51 9.37
CA PHE A 74 4.02 5.34 8.16
C PHE A 74 3.23 4.64 7.07
N SER A 75 2.69 5.39 6.12
CA SER A 75 2.00 4.81 4.97
C SER A 75 2.09 5.70 3.74
N THR A 76 2.06 5.08 2.57
CA THR A 76 1.98 5.77 1.26
C THR A 76 1.16 4.94 0.28
N ASN A 77 0.60 5.60 -0.73
CA ASN A 77 -0.05 4.95 -1.88
C ASN A 77 0.86 4.87 -3.11
N ARG A 78 2.11 5.33 -3.00
CA ARG A 78 3.09 5.31 -4.08
C ARG A 78 4.01 4.09 -3.94
N LEU A 79 3.85 3.12 -4.85
CA LEU A 79 4.56 1.84 -4.82
C LEU A 79 5.76 1.78 -5.78
N VAL A 80 6.26 2.93 -6.24
CA VAL A 80 7.44 3.00 -7.10
C VAL A 80 8.70 2.83 -6.24
N GLU A 81 9.56 1.87 -6.59
CA GLU A 81 10.71 1.47 -5.77
C GLU A 81 11.64 2.65 -5.40
N SER A 82 11.92 3.56 -6.33
CA SER A 82 12.74 4.74 -6.07
C SER A 82 12.11 5.70 -5.06
N GLU A 83 10.79 5.84 -5.08
CA GLU A 83 10.08 6.71 -4.12
C GLU A 83 9.95 6.05 -2.74
N LEU A 84 9.87 4.72 -2.70
CA LEU A 84 9.84 3.96 -1.45
C LEU A 84 11.18 4.01 -0.71
N ASP A 85 12.30 4.05 -1.41
CA ASP A 85 13.62 4.24 -0.79
C ASP A 85 13.70 5.57 -0.03
N ASP A 86 13.30 6.67 -0.67
CA ASP A 86 13.26 8.00 -0.05
C ASP A 86 12.25 8.09 1.10
N PHE A 87 11.13 7.40 0.98
CA PHE A 87 10.12 7.30 2.03
C PHE A 87 10.66 6.57 3.27
N LEU A 88 11.31 5.42 3.09
CA LEU A 88 11.86 4.62 4.18
C LEU A 88 13.03 5.30 4.89
N LYS A 89 13.85 6.09 4.19
CA LYS A 89 14.94 6.87 4.80
C LYS A 89 14.47 7.99 5.73
N LYS A 90 13.24 8.48 5.53
CA LYS A 90 12.64 9.58 6.31
C LYS A 90 11.76 9.10 7.45
N ALA A 91 11.32 7.84 7.39
CA ALA A 91 10.53 7.15 8.41
C ALA A 91 11.39 6.83 9.64
#